data_AF-J2MKJ8-F1
#
_entry.id   AF-J2MKJ8-F1
#
_cell.length_a   1.000
_cell.length_b   1.000
_cell.length_c   1.000
_cell.angle_alpha   90.00
_cell.angle_beta   90.00
_cell.angle_gamma   90.00
#
_symmetry.space_group_name_H-M   'P 1'
#
loop_
_entity.id
_entity.type
_entity.pdbx_description
1 polymer ?
#
loop_
_entity_poly.entity_id
_entity_poly.type
_entity_poly.pdbx_seq_one_letter_code
_entity_poly.pdbx_strand_id
1 'polypeptide(L)'
;MAKKYDVSYKATVPFASFALHSFADSAHEALTQKIYGCDGDWQDCNNPDLENAGAYIIAGVRWNDDPVFMPGVEDARIKGCDGRYSVGFITQTRCWVNLFENAEARSTADPQSFMGVGNYISRSHFGDLQFLHAMASQERDPAEKTKREMMMWAEFAWGVADGTYPINTYLKDIRIQGWDQHFNNGQTVQDLFAVGRPWLRANVHQVAFGSLLHLVQDSFAGGHVQRREEILGDKCMGGTEAVLGRIEEFHSYTRQNHAKHKDDDASSVARLMLVRHEPDVVDAGKKLRGYIADRKKWADVKPYLEDCLFALANETSAASAGDKYR
;
A
#
# COMPACT_ATOMS: atom_id res chain seq x y z
N MET A 1 16.26 -3.18 -26.80
CA MET A 1 16.74 -2.16 -27.77
C MET A 1 17.75 -1.16 -27.19
N ALA A 2 17.80 -0.91 -25.87
CA ALA A 2 18.78 0.00 -25.26
C ALA A 2 20.26 -0.46 -25.33
N LYS A 3 20.51 -1.78 -25.41
CA LYS A 3 21.87 -2.35 -25.50
C LYS A 3 22.59 -2.10 -26.85
N LYS A 4 21.91 -1.54 -27.87
CA LYS A 4 22.46 -1.35 -29.22
C LYS A 4 23.03 0.06 -29.47
N TYR A 5 22.75 1.03 -28.61
CA TYR A 5 23.05 2.44 -28.90
C TYR A 5 23.90 3.15 -27.84
N ASP A 6 24.42 2.44 -26.83
CA ASP A 6 25.28 3.02 -25.79
C ASP A 6 24.71 4.31 -25.15
N VAL A 7 23.37 4.41 -25.10
CA VAL A 7 22.67 5.48 -24.41
C VAL A 7 22.26 4.96 -23.05
N SER A 8 23.02 5.31 -22.01
CA SER A 8 22.54 5.17 -20.64
C SER A 8 21.58 6.33 -20.36
N TYR A 9 20.27 6.05 -20.26
CA TYR A 9 19.38 6.99 -19.59
C TYR A 9 19.65 6.86 -18.09
N LYS A 10 20.64 7.60 -17.58
CA LYS A 10 20.68 7.91 -16.15
C LYS A 10 19.52 8.86 -15.87
N ALA A 11 18.35 8.29 -15.60
CA ALA A 11 17.42 8.97 -14.70
C ALA A 11 18.14 9.02 -13.35
N THR A 12 18.93 10.07 -13.13
CA THR A 12 19.44 10.40 -11.80
C THR A 12 18.25 10.68 -10.92
N VAL A 13 17.72 9.64 -10.28
CA VAL A 13 16.94 9.72 -9.04
C VAL A 13 18.02 9.77 -7.95
N PRO A 14 18.57 10.94 -7.63
CA PRO A 14 19.91 11.02 -7.06
C PRO A 14 19.85 10.71 -5.56
N PHE A 15 20.63 9.72 -5.11
CA PHE A 15 21.05 9.47 -3.72
C PHE A 15 19.98 9.23 -2.64
N ALA A 16 18.73 9.61 -2.86
CA ALA A 16 17.68 9.59 -1.84
C ALA A 16 16.96 8.23 -1.70
N SER A 17 17.13 7.31 -2.65
CA SER A 17 16.60 5.93 -2.54
C SER A 17 17.25 5.16 -1.38
N PHE A 18 18.54 5.44 -1.09
CA PHE A 18 19.27 4.79 0.00
C PHE A 18 18.80 5.21 1.40
N ALA A 19 18.39 6.47 1.56
CA ALA A 19 17.86 6.98 2.84
C ALA A 19 16.48 6.39 3.16
N LEU A 20 15.65 6.13 2.14
CA LEU A 20 14.37 5.44 2.30
C LEU A 20 14.56 4.00 2.78
N HIS A 21 15.54 3.28 2.22
CA HIS A 21 15.95 1.92 2.65
C HIS A 21 16.52 1.83 4.07
N SER A 22 16.84 2.97 4.69
CA SER A 22 17.35 3.00 6.07
C SER A 22 16.25 3.25 7.11
N PHE A 23 15.06 3.69 6.69
CA PHE A 23 13.92 3.98 7.58
C PHE A 23 12.79 2.94 7.47
N ALA A 24 12.60 2.35 6.30
CA ALA A 24 11.71 1.21 6.07
C ALA A 24 12.51 0.07 5.41
N ASP A 25 12.25 -1.16 5.85
CA ASP A 25 12.79 -2.36 5.21
C ASP A 25 12.24 -2.48 3.78
N SER A 26 13.05 -2.91 2.81
CA SER A 26 12.68 -2.93 1.38
C SER A 26 11.83 -4.15 0.96
N ALA A 27 11.05 -4.69 1.90
CA ALA A 27 10.25 -5.90 1.67
C ALA A 27 9.27 -5.72 0.52
N HIS A 28 8.54 -4.60 0.49
CA HIS A 28 7.56 -4.30 -0.55
C HIS A 28 8.21 -4.16 -1.93
N GLU A 29 9.35 -3.48 -2.03
CA GLU A 29 10.09 -3.40 -3.28
C GLU A 29 10.58 -4.78 -3.73
N ALA A 30 11.16 -5.58 -2.83
CA ALA A 30 11.65 -6.92 -3.17
C ALA A 30 10.54 -7.84 -3.68
N LEU A 31 9.39 -7.87 -2.98
CA LEU A 31 8.20 -8.61 -3.42
C LEU A 31 7.71 -8.14 -4.79
N THR A 32 7.70 -6.82 -5.01
CA THR A 32 7.32 -6.23 -6.30
C THR A 32 8.28 -6.64 -7.41
N GLN A 33 9.59 -6.62 -7.17
CA GLN A 33 10.56 -7.06 -8.17
C GLN A 33 10.36 -8.56 -8.50
N LYS A 34 10.06 -9.40 -7.50
CA LYS A 34 9.71 -10.82 -7.70
C LYS A 34 8.42 -11.01 -8.51
N ILE A 35 7.40 -10.20 -8.27
CA ILE A 35 6.17 -10.17 -9.09
C ILE A 35 6.49 -9.90 -10.57
N TYR A 36 7.51 -9.07 -10.83
CA TYR A 36 7.99 -8.74 -12.17
C TYR A 36 9.12 -9.64 -12.69
N GLY A 37 9.34 -10.81 -12.07
CA GLY A 37 10.26 -11.83 -12.56
C GLY A 37 11.71 -11.67 -12.12
N CYS A 38 11.94 -11.08 -10.94
CA CYS A 38 13.23 -11.21 -10.28
C CYS A 38 13.37 -12.62 -9.68
N ASP A 39 14.08 -13.49 -10.40
CA ASP A 39 14.36 -14.88 -9.99
C ASP A 39 15.61 -15.02 -9.10
N GLY A 40 16.29 -13.90 -8.81
CA GLY A 40 17.46 -13.85 -7.92
C GLY A 40 17.10 -14.10 -6.45
N ASP A 41 18.13 -14.12 -5.61
CA ASP A 41 17.92 -14.20 -4.17
C ASP A 41 17.27 -12.89 -3.64
N TRP A 42 16.96 -12.84 -2.34
CA TRP A 42 16.29 -11.67 -1.79
C TRP A 42 17.16 -10.41 -1.87
N GLN A 43 18.48 -10.55 -1.69
CA GLN A 43 19.42 -9.45 -1.75
C GLN A 43 19.58 -8.91 -3.18
N ASP A 44 19.43 -9.78 -4.19
CA ASP A 44 19.36 -9.34 -5.58
C ASP A 44 18.05 -8.58 -5.84
N CYS A 45 16.93 -9.13 -5.39
CA CYS A 45 15.61 -8.56 -5.66
C CYS A 45 15.29 -7.30 -4.84
N ASN A 46 15.97 -7.09 -3.71
CA ASN A 46 15.79 -5.89 -2.89
C ASN A 46 16.67 -4.71 -3.34
N ASN A 47 17.45 -4.89 -4.41
CA ASN A 47 18.33 -3.86 -4.92
C ASN A 47 17.53 -2.65 -5.47
N PRO A 48 17.76 -1.42 -4.96
CA PRO A 48 17.08 -0.21 -5.45
C PRO A 48 17.26 0.07 -6.94
N ASP A 49 18.38 -0.37 -7.51
CA ASP A 49 18.73 -0.13 -8.91
C ASP A 49 18.18 -1.21 -9.85
N LEU A 50 17.46 -2.22 -9.32
CA LEU A 50 16.84 -3.25 -10.12
C LEU A 50 15.63 -2.69 -10.89
N GLU A 51 15.52 -3.00 -12.18
CA GLU A 51 14.52 -2.39 -13.06
C GLU A 51 13.38 -3.35 -13.48
N ASN A 52 13.27 -4.56 -12.91
CA ASN A 52 12.24 -5.54 -13.31
C ASN A 52 10.82 -4.95 -13.26
N ALA A 53 10.44 -4.32 -12.15
CA ALA A 53 9.15 -3.64 -12.00
C ALA A 53 9.12 -2.22 -12.61
N GLY A 54 10.29 -1.59 -12.75
CA GLY A 54 10.44 -0.22 -13.18
C GLY A 54 10.13 0.81 -12.07
N ALA A 55 10.75 1.99 -12.19
CA ALA A 55 10.75 3.00 -11.13
C ALA A 55 9.35 3.55 -10.77
N TYR A 56 8.39 3.56 -11.69
CA TYR A 56 7.05 4.11 -11.44
C TYR A 56 6.16 3.16 -10.64
N ILE A 57 6.28 1.85 -10.88
CA ILE A 57 5.62 0.84 -10.05
C ILE A 57 6.19 0.91 -8.63
N ILE A 58 7.52 0.94 -8.49
CA ILE A 58 8.18 1.05 -7.18
C ILE A 58 7.79 2.36 -6.46
N ALA A 59 7.66 3.47 -7.17
CA ALA A 59 7.16 4.71 -6.58
C ALA A 59 5.72 4.59 -6.06
N GLY A 60 4.88 3.79 -6.74
CA GLY A 60 3.54 3.46 -6.29
C GLY A 60 3.50 2.56 -5.06
N VAL A 61 4.35 1.53 -5.06
CA VAL A 61 4.49 0.60 -3.93
C VAL A 61 4.89 1.33 -2.65
N ARG A 62 5.74 2.36 -2.75
CA ARG A 62 6.15 3.21 -1.63
C ARG A 62 5.09 4.23 -1.20
N TRP A 63 4.07 4.47 -2.01
CA TRP A 63 3.17 5.61 -1.82
C TRP A 63 2.28 5.45 -0.58
N ASN A 64 1.91 4.22 -0.21
CA ASN A 64 1.06 4.00 0.96
C ASN A 64 1.81 4.32 2.26
N ASP A 65 3.09 3.94 2.38
CA ASP A 65 3.98 4.26 3.51
C ASP A 65 4.45 5.73 3.51
N ASP A 66 4.75 6.28 2.32
CA ASP A 66 5.24 7.64 2.12
C ASP A 66 4.35 8.43 1.15
N PRO A 67 3.08 8.70 1.53
CA PRO A 67 2.22 9.52 0.70
C PRO A 67 2.74 10.95 0.73
N VAL A 68 3.08 11.48 -0.44
CA VAL A 68 3.56 12.87 -0.55
C VAL A 68 2.36 13.81 -0.50
N PHE A 69 2.47 14.92 0.24
CA PHE A 69 1.39 15.91 0.36
C PHE A 69 1.93 17.33 0.49
N MET A 70 1.06 18.32 0.27
CA MET A 70 1.35 19.69 0.66
C MET A 70 0.94 19.88 2.13
N PRO A 71 1.85 20.32 3.01
CA PRO A 71 1.55 20.51 4.42
C PRO A 71 0.50 21.61 4.63
N GLY A 72 -0.41 21.39 5.57
CA GLY A 72 -1.33 22.41 6.04
C GLY A 72 -0.62 23.44 6.94
N VAL A 73 -1.38 24.46 7.38
CA VAL A 73 -0.86 25.52 8.27
C VAL A 73 -0.36 24.93 9.60
N GLU A 74 -1.06 23.94 10.15
CA GLU A 74 -0.65 23.29 11.40
C GLU A 74 0.58 22.38 11.20
N ASP A 75 0.63 21.62 10.10
CA ASP A 75 1.80 20.80 9.76
C ASP A 75 3.07 21.67 9.63
N ALA A 76 2.94 22.85 9.02
CA ALA A 76 4.04 23.79 8.85
C ALA A 76 4.57 24.39 10.17
N ARG A 77 3.86 24.23 11.29
CA ARG A 77 4.34 24.63 12.63
C ARG A 77 5.19 23.56 13.29
N ILE A 78 5.15 22.32 12.81
CA ILE A 78 5.99 21.24 13.31
C ILE A 78 7.45 21.53 12.96
N LYS A 79 8.34 21.30 13.93
CA LYS A 79 9.76 21.58 13.79
C LYS A 79 10.33 20.86 12.57
N GLY A 80 11.07 21.58 11.73
CA GLY A 80 11.71 21.00 10.55
C GLY A 80 10.81 20.94 9.31
N CYS A 81 9.57 21.40 9.39
CA CYS A 81 8.68 21.56 8.24
C CYS A 81 8.83 22.93 7.58
N ASP A 82 8.89 22.94 6.25
CA ASP A 82 8.77 24.14 5.41
C ASP A 82 7.47 24.05 4.61
N GLY A 83 6.50 24.89 4.99
CA GLY A 83 5.15 24.92 4.41
C GLY A 83 5.10 25.26 2.91
N ARG A 84 6.22 25.67 2.31
CA ARG A 84 6.31 25.99 0.87
C ARG A 84 6.54 24.78 -0.01
N TYR A 85 7.01 23.67 0.57
CA TYR A 85 7.38 22.47 -0.17
C TYR A 85 6.52 21.29 0.25
N SER A 86 6.38 20.31 -0.64
CA SER A 86 5.70 19.06 -0.32
C SER A 86 6.47 18.26 0.73
N VAL A 87 5.74 17.60 1.63
CA VAL A 87 6.28 16.68 2.62
C VAL A 87 6.21 15.26 2.07
N GLY A 88 7.33 14.57 2.20
CA GLY A 88 7.58 13.18 1.85
C GLY A 88 8.94 12.83 2.44
N PHE A 89 9.21 11.55 2.67
CA PHE A 89 10.38 11.11 3.39
C PHE A 89 11.68 11.64 2.76
N ILE A 90 11.76 11.61 1.42
CA ILE A 90 12.90 12.13 0.66
C ILE A 90 12.95 13.67 0.61
N THR A 91 11.80 14.34 0.49
CA THR A 91 11.77 15.80 0.24
C THR A 91 11.96 16.62 1.50
N GLN A 92 11.43 16.15 2.64
CA GLN A 92 11.53 16.81 3.93
C GLN A 92 11.63 15.80 5.08
N THR A 93 12.68 14.97 5.10
CA THR A 93 12.86 13.87 6.07
C THR A 93 12.59 14.25 7.53
N ARG A 94 13.16 15.37 8.00
CA ARG A 94 12.97 15.83 9.39
C ARG A 94 11.52 16.24 9.67
N CYS A 95 10.84 16.86 8.70
CA CYS A 95 9.43 17.19 8.82
C CYS A 95 8.59 15.93 8.90
N TRP A 96 8.84 14.98 7.98
CA TRP A 96 8.14 13.70 7.90
C TRP A 96 8.23 12.94 9.22
N VAL A 97 9.46 12.76 9.75
CA VAL A 97 9.68 12.02 11.01
C VAL A 97 8.94 12.68 12.17
N ASN A 98 9.05 14.01 12.31
CA ASN A 98 8.38 14.70 13.40
C ASN A 98 6.85 14.70 13.27
N LEU A 99 6.31 14.71 12.05
CA LEU A 99 4.87 14.56 11.82
C LEU A 99 4.39 13.15 12.16
N PHE A 100 5.15 12.12 11.78
CA PHE A 100 4.84 10.74 12.10
C PHE A 100 4.86 10.51 13.62
N GLU A 101 5.94 10.87 14.32
CA GLU A 101 6.07 10.74 15.77
C GLU A 101 4.97 11.53 16.52
N ASN A 102 4.62 12.72 16.02
CA ASN A 102 3.53 13.50 16.61
C ASN A 102 2.17 12.82 16.41
N ALA A 103 1.93 12.25 15.23
CA ALA A 103 0.71 11.53 14.94
C ALA A 103 0.59 10.26 15.79
N GLU A 104 1.66 9.49 15.92
CA GLU A 104 1.75 8.31 16.79
C GLU A 104 1.42 8.67 18.25
N ALA A 105 2.06 9.70 18.80
CA ALA A 105 1.80 10.13 20.18
C ALA A 105 0.34 10.55 20.39
N ARG A 106 -0.26 11.22 19.40
CA ARG A 106 -1.67 11.65 19.45
C ARG A 106 -2.64 10.48 19.29
N SER A 107 -2.39 9.54 18.40
CA SER A 107 -3.26 8.37 18.20
C SER A 107 -3.23 7.42 19.40
N THR A 108 -2.07 7.30 20.06
CA THR A 108 -1.93 6.55 21.32
C THR A 108 -2.81 7.16 22.43
N ALA A 109 -2.88 8.49 22.49
CA ALA A 109 -3.68 9.20 23.48
C ALA A 109 -5.18 9.22 23.14
N ASP A 110 -5.51 9.41 21.87
CA ASP A 110 -6.87 9.42 21.34
C ASP A 110 -6.92 8.75 19.96
N PRO A 111 -7.42 7.50 19.87
CA PRO A 111 -7.56 6.76 18.62
C PRO A 111 -8.45 7.45 17.57
N GLN A 112 -9.26 8.45 17.96
CA GLN A 112 -10.11 9.20 17.01
C GLN A 112 -9.37 10.36 16.34
N SER A 113 -8.14 10.68 16.76
CA SER A 113 -7.41 11.89 16.36
C SER A 113 -7.33 12.14 14.86
N PHE A 114 -7.30 11.08 14.06
CA PHE A 114 -7.13 11.12 12.60
C PHE A 114 -8.28 10.48 11.83
N MET A 115 -9.46 10.40 12.45
CA MET A 115 -10.67 9.94 11.76
C MET A 115 -11.24 11.06 10.88
N GLY A 116 -10.85 11.09 9.60
CA GLY A 116 -11.30 12.08 8.61
C GLY A 116 -10.59 13.44 8.71
N VAL A 117 -9.59 13.57 9.58
CA VAL A 117 -8.84 14.82 9.82
C VAL A 117 -7.34 14.52 9.81
N GLY A 118 -6.55 15.48 9.31
CA GLY A 118 -5.10 15.37 9.24
C GLY A 118 -4.57 15.21 7.82
N ASN A 119 -3.26 15.17 7.70
CA ASN A 119 -2.55 14.91 6.44
C ASN A 119 -2.56 13.41 6.10
N TYR A 120 -2.06 13.05 4.91
CA TYR A 120 -2.10 11.66 4.45
C TYR A 120 -1.30 10.71 5.33
N ILE A 121 -0.09 11.08 5.78
CA ILE A 121 0.72 10.21 6.63
C ILE A 121 0.02 9.91 7.96
N SER A 122 -0.60 10.91 8.60
CA SER A 122 -1.31 10.70 9.86
C SER A 122 -2.58 9.86 9.69
N ARG A 123 -3.32 10.06 8.60
CA ARG A 123 -4.57 9.33 8.33
C ARG A 123 -4.32 7.89 7.87
N SER A 124 -3.30 7.65 7.04
CA SER A 124 -2.99 6.30 6.53
C SER A 124 -2.39 5.39 7.61
N HIS A 125 -1.57 5.92 8.51
CA HIS A 125 -0.92 5.09 9.53
C HIS A 125 -1.71 5.02 10.85
N PHE A 126 -2.54 6.03 11.16
CA PHE A 126 -3.17 6.14 12.49
C PHE A 126 -4.64 6.55 12.46
N GLY A 127 -5.27 6.58 11.29
CA GLY A 127 -6.61 7.14 11.12
C GLY A 127 -7.51 6.31 10.22
N ASP A 128 -8.43 6.99 9.56
CA ASP A 128 -9.48 6.37 8.76
C ASP A 128 -9.02 5.90 7.37
N LEU A 129 -7.72 6.01 7.06
CA LEU A 129 -7.13 5.49 5.82
C LEU A 129 -6.23 4.26 6.08
N GLN A 130 -6.28 3.65 7.27
CA GLN A 130 -5.50 2.44 7.60
C GLN A 130 -5.80 1.25 6.69
N PHE A 131 -6.96 1.23 6.01
CA PHE A 131 -7.25 0.23 4.99
C PHE A 131 -6.25 0.26 3.81
N LEU A 132 -5.48 1.34 3.64
CA LEU A 132 -4.38 1.40 2.66
C LEU A 132 -3.26 0.40 2.99
N HIS A 133 -3.15 0.01 4.26
CA HIS A 133 -2.23 -1.00 4.79
C HIS A 133 -2.93 -2.30 5.16
N ALA A 134 -4.10 -2.58 4.56
CA ALA A 134 -4.93 -3.72 4.93
C ALA A 134 -5.29 -3.77 6.45
N MET A 135 -5.27 -2.65 7.16
CA MET A 135 -5.59 -2.58 8.58
C MET A 135 -6.97 -1.95 8.82
N ALA A 136 -7.61 -2.36 9.91
CA ALA A 136 -8.82 -1.71 10.38
C ALA A 136 -8.49 -0.33 10.95
N SER A 137 -9.38 0.65 10.70
CA SER A 137 -9.19 2.02 11.20
C SER A 137 -9.30 2.10 12.73
N GLN A 138 -10.07 1.20 13.36
CA GLN A 138 -10.30 1.18 14.79
C GLN A 138 -10.40 -0.24 15.35
N GLU A 139 -10.15 -0.38 16.65
CA GLU A 139 -10.53 -1.61 17.36
C GLU A 139 -12.04 -1.85 17.26
N ARG A 140 -12.41 -3.13 17.20
CA ARG A 140 -13.77 -3.64 17.10
C ARG A 140 -14.48 -3.32 15.78
N ASP A 141 -13.79 -2.73 14.82
CA ASP A 141 -14.31 -2.66 13.46
C ASP A 141 -14.54 -4.09 12.94
N PRO A 142 -15.72 -4.40 12.35
CA PRO A 142 -15.97 -5.71 11.78
C PRO A 142 -15.10 -5.90 10.53
N ALA A 143 -14.63 -7.13 10.28
CA ALA A 143 -13.73 -7.42 9.16
C ALA A 143 -14.33 -7.02 7.80
N GLU A 144 -15.66 -7.10 7.65
CA GLU A 144 -16.37 -6.70 6.45
C GLU A 144 -16.24 -5.19 6.16
N LYS A 145 -16.07 -4.35 7.20
CA LYS A 145 -15.86 -2.91 7.02
C LYS A 145 -14.50 -2.66 6.37
N THR A 146 -13.42 -3.17 6.97
CA THR A 146 -12.07 -3.02 6.43
C THR A 146 -11.98 -3.58 5.02
N LYS A 147 -12.52 -4.78 4.78
CA LYS A 147 -12.56 -5.36 3.42
C LYS A 147 -13.28 -4.45 2.43
N ARG A 148 -14.42 -3.85 2.78
CA ARG A 148 -15.13 -2.93 1.88
C ARG A 148 -14.28 -1.71 1.55
N GLU A 149 -13.57 -1.15 2.52
CA GLU A 149 -12.70 0.01 2.33
C GLU A 149 -11.45 -0.34 1.48
N MET A 150 -10.86 -1.51 1.70
CA MET A 150 -9.79 -2.05 0.85
C MET A 150 -10.27 -2.25 -0.60
N MET A 151 -11.45 -2.83 -0.79
CA MET A 151 -12.03 -3.03 -2.13
C MET A 151 -12.38 -1.71 -2.81
N MET A 152 -12.81 -0.69 -2.05
CA MET A 152 -13.00 0.68 -2.55
C MET A 152 -11.68 1.27 -3.05
N TRP A 153 -10.59 1.14 -2.28
CA TRP A 153 -9.26 1.58 -2.73
C TRP A 153 -8.79 0.81 -3.96
N ALA A 154 -8.98 -0.51 -3.98
CA ALA A 154 -8.59 -1.34 -5.10
C ALA A 154 -9.34 -0.98 -6.38
N GLU A 155 -10.65 -0.69 -6.30
CA GLU A 155 -11.45 -0.20 -7.43
C GLU A 155 -10.90 1.13 -7.97
N PHE A 156 -10.57 2.06 -7.07
CA PHE A 156 -9.98 3.34 -7.45
C PHE A 156 -8.61 3.18 -8.10
N ALA A 157 -7.69 2.49 -7.45
CA ALA A 157 -6.34 2.27 -7.93
C ALA A 157 -6.33 1.53 -9.27
N TRP A 158 -7.20 0.53 -9.43
CA TRP A 158 -7.41 -0.15 -10.71
C TRP A 158 -7.95 0.79 -11.78
N GLY A 159 -8.96 1.61 -11.45
CA GLY A 159 -9.52 2.59 -12.38
C GLY A 159 -8.52 3.64 -12.84
N VAL A 160 -7.56 4.03 -12.01
CA VAL A 160 -6.44 4.90 -12.43
C VAL A 160 -5.46 4.12 -13.31
N ALA A 161 -5.14 2.87 -12.96
CA ALA A 161 -4.23 2.01 -13.70
C ALA A 161 -4.74 1.66 -15.12
N ASP A 162 -6.05 1.44 -15.27
CA ASP A 162 -6.68 1.07 -16.54
C ASP A 162 -7.16 2.29 -17.37
N GLY A 163 -7.00 3.50 -16.83
CA GLY A 163 -7.32 4.77 -17.47
C GLY A 163 -8.77 5.23 -17.32
N THR A 164 -9.62 4.52 -16.57
CA THR A 164 -10.98 4.96 -16.21
C THR A 164 -10.97 6.30 -15.46
N TYR A 165 -9.99 6.50 -14.56
CA TYR A 165 -9.78 7.74 -13.82
C TYR A 165 -8.48 8.43 -14.29
N PRO A 166 -8.53 9.29 -15.33
CA PRO A 166 -7.36 10.02 -15.81
C PRO A 166 -6.86 11.02 -14.76
N ILE A 167 -5.63 11.51 -14.94
CA ILE A 167 -4.91 12.35 -13.97
C ILE A 167 -5.65 13.63 -13.53
N ASN A 168 -6.51 14.18 -14.39
CA ASN A 168 -7.29 15.40 -14.12
C ASN A 168 -8.65 15.12 -13.46
N THR A 169 -8.96 13.87 -13.15
CA THR A 169 -10.18 13.50 -12.40
C THR A 169 -10.05 14.05 -10.99
N TYR A 170 -11.03 14.85 -10.55
CA TYR A 170 -11.10 15.27 -9.15
C TYR A 170 -11.50 14.10 -8.26
N LEU A 171 -10.87 13.98 -7.09
CA LEU A 171 -11.17 12.90 -6.16
C LEU A 171 -12.64 12.91 -5.74
N LYS A 172 -13.21 14.10 -5.47
CA LYS A 172 -14.65 14.26 -5.16
C LYS A 172 -15.62 13.79 -6.26
N ASP A 173 -15.16 13.62 -7.50
CA ASP A 173 -16.02 13.25 -8.64
C ASP A 173 -16.05 11.73 -8.87
N ILE A 174 -15.21 10.97 -8.17
CA ILE A 174 -15.14 9.50 -8.25
C ILE A 174 -16.39 8.88 -7.64
N ARG A 175 -16.96 7.90 -8.34
CA ARG A 175 -18.24 7.26 -8.01
C ARG A 175 -18.04 5.82 -7.57
N ILE A 176 -17.36 5.64 -6.44
CA ILE A 176 -17.20 4.35 -5.77
C ILE A 176 -17.92 4.44 -4.42
N GLN A 177 -18.64 3.40 -4.02
CA GLN A 177 -19.37 3.39 -2.76
C GLN A 177 -18.42 3.59 -1.57
N GLY A 178 -18.71 4.57 -0.71
CA GLY A 178 -17.89 4.90 0.48
C GLY A 178 -16.74 5.87 0.21
N TRP A 179 -16.43 6.18 -1.05
CA TRP A 179 -15.28 7.01 -1.42
C TRP A 179 -15.31 8.43 -0.83
N ASP A 180 -16.49 9.05 -0.82
CA ASP A 180 -16.73 10.39 -0.31
C ASP A 180 -16.55 10.53 1.22
N GLN A 181 -16.51 9.41 1.93
CA GLN A 181 -16.23 9.38 3.37
C GLN A 181 -14.74 9.65 3.65
N HIS A 182 -13.87 9.31 2.70
CA HIS A 182 -12.42 9.33 2.89
C HIS A 182 -11.71 10.38 2.02
N PHE A 183 -12.19 10.56 0.78
CA PHE A 183 -11.57 11.38 -0.27
C PHE A 183 -12.58 12.33 -0.91
N ASN A 184 -12.98 13.37 -0.18
CA ASN A 184 -13.93 14.40 -0.67
C ASN A 184 -13.28 15.78 -0.92
N ASN A 185 -11.96 15.86 -0.87
CA ASN A 185 -11.22 17.11 -1.05
C ASN A 185 -11.14 17.53 -2.53
N GLY A 186 -10.64 18.74 -2.78
CA GLY A 186 -10.51 19.32 -4.12
C GLY A 186 -9.32 18.83 -4.94
N GLN A 187 -8.59 17.80 -4.49
CA GLN A 187 -7.42 17.27 -5.20
C GLN A 187 -7.85 16.47 -6.42
N THR A 188 -6.91 16.31 -7.35
CA THR A 188 -7.03 15.41 -8.50
C THR A 188 -6.26 14.12 -8.28
N VAL A 189 -6.49 13.12 -9.14
CA VAL A 189 -5.66 11.90 -9.22
C VAL A 189 -4.17 12.23 -9.34
N GLN A 190 -3.82 13.29 -10.09
CA GLN A 190 -2.44 13.76 -10.19
C GLN A 190 -1.92 14.27 -8.85
N ASP A 191 -2.71 15.05 -8.11
CA ASP A 191 -2.28 15.62 -6.84
C ASP A 191 -2.09 14.50 -5.80
N LEU A 192 -2.93 13.47 -5.81
CA LEU A 192 -2.80 12.32 -4.93
C LEU A 192 -1.48 11.57 -5.15
N PHE A 193 -1.16 11.21 -6.40
CA PHE A 193 -0.04 10.31 -6.70
C PHE A 193 1.27 11.01 -7.11
N ALA A 194 1.24 12.28 -7.52
CA ALA A 194 2.39 12.95 -8.13
C ALA A 194 2.70 14.36 -7.56
N VAL A 195 2.05 14.78 -6.48
CA VAL A 195 2.42 16.02 -5.79
C VAL A 195 3.88 15.95 -5.32
N GLY A 196 4.63 17.04 -5.48
CA GLY A 196 6.07 17.09 -5.19
C GLY A 196 6.96 16.28 -6.13
N ARG A 197 6.38 15.43 -6.99
CA ARG A 197 7.10 14.49 -7.87
C ARG A 197 6.56 14.57 -9.32
N PRO A 198 6.72 15.72 -10.01
CA PRO A 198 6.09 15.96 -11.31
C PRO A 198 6.51 14.98 -12.41
N TRP A 199 7.66 14.31 -12.27
CA TRP A 199 8.11 13.26 -13.18
C TRP A 199 7.23 11.98 -13.14
N LEU A 200 6.40 11.79 -12.10
CA LEU A 200 5.46 10.68 -12.01
C LEU A 200 4.19 10.88 -12.87
N ARG A 201 3.88 12.12 -13.28
CA ARG A 201 2.60 12.49 -13.92
C ARG A 201 2.28 11.69 -15.18
N ALA A 202 3.28 11.42 -16.01
CA ALA A 202 3.10 10.64 -17.23
C ALA A 202 2.84 9.15 -16.98
N ASN A 203 3.14 8.66 -15.77
CA ASN A 203 3.09 7.25 -15.40
C ASN A 203 2.23 7.00 -14.16
N VAL A 204 1.26 7.88 -13.85
CA VAL A 204 0.37 7.72 -12.68
C VAL A 204 -0.39 6.41 -12.69
N HIS A 205 -0.71 5.87 -13.88
CA HIS A 205 -1.31 4.54 -14.03
C HIS A 205 -0.43 3.42 -13.41
N GLN A 206 0.90 3.51 -13.55
CA GLN A 206 1.84 2.59 -12.91
C GLN A 206 1.94 2.85 -11.41
N VAL A 207 1.94 4.12 -10.98
CA VAL A 207 1.97 4.47 -9.55
C VAL A 207 0.74 3.92 -8.83
N ALA A 208 -0.45 4.08 -9.41
CA ALA A 208 -1.67 3.53 -8.84
C ALA A 208 -1.66 2.00 -8.78
N PHE A 209 -1.16 1.32 -9.82
CA PHE A 209 -1.00 -0.14 -9.78
C PHE A 209 0.01 -0.58 -8.70
N GLY A 210 1.12 0.14 -8.53
CA GLY A 210 2.06 -0.10 -7.44
C GLY A 210 1.43 0.04 -6.06
N SER A 211 0.60 1.05 -5.85
CA SER A 211 -0.15 1.24 -4.60
C SER A 211 -1.14 0.10 -4.31
N LEU A 212 -1.76 -0.46 -5.35
CA LEU A 212 -2.57 -1.68 -5.21
C LEU A 212 -1.71 -2.90 -4.84
N LEU A 213 -0.51 -3.03 -5.41
CA LEU A 213 0.41 -4.12 -5.03
C LEU A 213 0.86 -4.00 -3.57
N HIS A 214 1.08 -2.80 -3.06
CA HIS A 214 1.37 -2.56 -1.64
C HIS A 214 0.22 -3.06 -0.76
N LEU A 215 -1.03 -2.66 -1.04
CA LEU A 215 -2.20 -3.15 -0.30
C LEU A 215 -2.30 -4.68 -0.31
N VAL A 216 -2.00 -5.30 -1.45
CA VAL A 216 -1.95 -6.76 -1.55
C VAL A 216 -0.87 -7.33 -0.64
N GLN A 217 0.33 -6.75 -0.62
CA GLN A 217 1.46 -7.22 0.19
C GLN A 217 1.16 -7.12 1.70
N ASP A 218 0.67 -5.97 2.15
CA ASP A 218 0.27 -5.73 3.54
C ASP A 218 -0.79 -6.71 4.00
N SER A 219 -1.69 -7.11 3.09
CA SER A 219 -2.71 -8.11 3.45
C SER A 219 -2.14 -9.50 3.78
N PHE A 220 -0.85 -9.76 3.57
CA PHE A 220 -0.15 -10.98 4.00
C PHE A 220 0.80 -10.74 5.18
N ALA A 221 1.00 -9.50 5.62
CA ALA A 221 1.79 -9.19 6.81
C ALA A 221 0.99 -9.54 8.07
N GLY A 222 1.58 -10.35 8.96
CA GLY A 222 0.89 -10.82 10.17
C GLY A 222 0.56 -9.69 11.13
N GLY A 223 1.39 -8.64 11.16
CA GLY A 223 1.13 -7.40 11.88
C GLY A 223 -0.17 -6.74 11.43
N HIS A 224 -0.54 -6.88 10.17
CA HIS A 224 -1.68 -6.17 9.58
C HIS A 224 -2.93 -7.05 9.54
N VAL A 225 -2.76 -8.34 9.20
CA VAL A 225 -3.87 -9.26 8.94
C VAL A 225 -3.59 -10.63 9.54
N GLN A 226 -4.56 -11.17 10.27
CA GLN A 226 -4.58 -12.58 10.63
C GLN A 226 -5.33 -13.37 9.54
N ARG A 227 -4.61 -14.26 8.88
CA ARG A 227 -5.17 -15.24 7.94
C ARG A 227 -5.20 -16.62 8.58
N ARG A 228 -6.24 -17.38 8.28
CA ARG A 228 -6.29 -18.80 8.64
C ARG A 228 -5.20 -19.58 7.91
N GLU A 229 -4.82 -20.73 8.46
CA GLU A 229 -3.97 -21.69 7.75
C GLU A 229 -4.62 -22.14 6.44
N GLU A 230 -3.80 -22.29 5.40
CA GLU A 230 -4.24 -22.70 4.07
C GLU A 230 -4.83 -24.12 4.11
N ILE A 231 -6.01 -24.28 3.51
CA ILE A 231 -6.67 -25.58 3.38
C ILE A 231 -6.42 -26.06 1.95
N LEU A 232 -5.72 -27.19 1.82
CA LEU A 232 -5.45 -27.79 0.52
C LEU A 232 -6.75 -28.04 -0.25
N GLY A 233 -6.84 -27.47 -1.44
CA GLY A 233 -8.02 -27.60 -2.31
C GLY A 233 -9.16 -26.64 -1.99
N ASP A 234 -8.99 -25.66 -1.08
CA ASP A 234 -9.92 -24.54 -0.95
C ASP A 234 -9.89 -23.69 -2.23
N LYS A 235 -11.08 -23.35 -2.72
CA LYS A 235 -11.24 -22.66 -3.99
C LYS A 235 -12.24 -21.52 -3.90
N CYS A 236 -12.05 -20.55 -4.78
CA CYS A 236 -12.91 -19.39 -5.00
C CYS A 236 -13.39 -19.33 -6.45
N MET A 237 -14.22 -18.33 -6.76
CA MET A 237 -14.74 -18.08 -8.11
C MET A 237 -15.41 -19.32 -8.74
N GLY A 238 -16.23 -20.04 -7.99
CA GLY A 238 -16.90 -21.25 -8.48
C GLY A 238 -15.99 -22.47 -8.68
N GLY A 239 -14.81 -22.49 -8.05
CA GLY A 239 -13.92 -23.65 -8.04
C GLY A 239 -12.78 -23.59 -9.07
N THR A 240 -12.53 -22.43 -9.66
CA THR A 240 -11.50 -22.26 -10.70
C THR A 240 -10.15 -21.79 -10.15
N GLU A 241 -10.13 -21.20 -8.95
CA GLU A 241 -8.96 -20.51 -8.41
C GLU A 241 -8.70 -20.92 -6.96
N ALA A 242 -7.43 -20.94 -6.57
CA ALA A 242 -7.03 -21.18 -5.18
C ALA A 242 -7.29 -19.95 -4.30
N VAL A 243 -7.60 -20.18 -3.03
CA VAL A 243 -7.76 -19.13 -2.01
C VAL A 243 -6.44 -18.91 -1.29
N LEU A 244 -6.01 -17.64 -1.14
CA LEU A 244 -4.72 -17.27 -0.54
C LEU A 244 -4.78 -17.15 0.99
N GLY A 245 -5.36 -18.16 1.65
CA GLY A 245 -5.70 -18.14 3.08
C GLY A 245 -6.81 -17.13 3.38
N ARG A 246 -7.94 -17.58 3.93
CA ARG A 246 -9.05 -16.67 4.26
C ARG A 246 -8.70 -15.79 5.46
N ILE A 247 -9.13 -14.53 5.41
CA ILE A 247 -8.88 -13.53 6.44
C ILE A 247 -9.83 -13.77 7.62
N GLU A 248 -9.26 -13.92 8.81
CA GLU A 248 -9.99 -14.10 10.07
C GLU A 248 -10.16 -12.75 10.79
N GLU A 249 -9.14 -11.88 10.73
CA GLU A 249 -9.14 -10.59 11.38
C GLU A 249 -8.26 -9.60 10.60
N PHE A 250 -8.71 -8.35 10.50
CA PHE A 250 -7.85 -7.23 10.18
C PHE A 250 -7.44 -6.56 11.49
N HIS A 251 -6.13 -6.44 11.73
CA HIS A 251 -5.65 -5.79 12.94
C HIS A 251 -5.85 -4.26 12.86
N SER A 252 -5.86 -3.62 14.02
CA SER A 252 -5.85 -2.16 14.19
C SER A 252 -4.51 -1.74 14.79
N TYR A 253 -3.89 -0.72 14.20
CA TYR A 253 -2.57 -0.26 14.64
C TYR A 253 -2.58 0.37 16.04
N THR A 254 -3.70 0.97 16.45
CA THR A 254 -3.83 1.83 17.64
C THR A 254 -3.21 1.26 18.92
N ARG A 255 -3.29 -0.07 19.12
CA ARG A 255 -2.78 -0.73 20.33
C ARG A 255 -1.67 -1.75 20.05
N GLN A 256 -1.05 -1.65 18.88
CA GLN A 256 0.10 -2.46 18.56
C GLN A 256 1.38 -1.90 19.18
N ASN A 257 2.27 -2.82 19.53
CA ASN A 257 3.65 -2.55 19.85
C ASN A 257 4.40 -2.27 18.54
N HIS A 258 4.81 -1.01 18.36
CA HIS A 258 5.51 -0.54 17.17
C HIS A 258 6.72 -1.41 16.78
N ALA A 259 7.52 -1.85 17.75
CA ALA A 259 8.71 -2.66 17.46
C ALA A 259 8.33 -4.03 16.91
N LYS A 260 7.33 -4.70 17.50
CA LYS A 260 6.85 -6.01 17.02
C LYS A 260 6.18 -5.90 15.66
N HIS A 261 5.43 -4.83 15.43
CA HIS A 261 4.83 -4.55 14.12
C HIS A 261 5.93 -4.39 13.06
N LYS A 262 6.93 -3.54 13.32
CA LYS A 262 8.06 -3.32 12.43
C LYS A 262 8.86 -4.60 12.13
N ASP A 263 9.05 -5.46 13.14
CA ASP A 263 9.75 -6.74 12.94
C ASP A 263 9.00 -7.68 11.99
N ASP A 264 7.67 -7.60 11.95
CA ASP A 264 6.81 -8.46 11.12
C ASP A 264 6.64 -7.95 9.68
N ASP A 265 6.87 -6.66 9.46
CA ASP A 265 6.93 -6.02 8.14
C ASP A 265 8.32 -6.16 7.48
N ALA A 266 9.27 -6.77 8.18
CA ALA A 266 10.65 -6.89 7.70
C ALA A 266 10.82 -7.92 6.56
N SER A 267 11.84 -7.71 5.74
CA SER A 267 12.27 -8.59 4.65
C SER A 267 12.46 -10.03 5.11
N SER A 268 12.98 -10.24 6.31
CA SER A 268 13.18 -11.57 6.89
C SER A 268 11.86 -12.34 7.02
N VAL A 269 10.78 -11.67 7.43
CA VAL A 269 9.46 -12.27 7.59
C VAL A 269 8.80 -12.48 6.24
N ALA A 270 8.84 -11.47 5.35
CA ALA A 270 8.34 -11.61 4.00
C ALA A 270 8.97 -12.80 3.24
N ARG A 271 10.29 -13.03 3.40
CA ARG A 271 10.99 -14.21 2.87
C ARG A 271 10.45 -15.52 3.42
N LEU A 272 10.14 -15.59 4.71
CA LEU A 272 9.59 -16.79 5.32
C LEU A 272 8.18 -17.08 4.81
N MET A 273 7.37 -16.04 4.57
CA MET A 273 6.03 -16.19 4.01
C MET A 273 6.06 -16.81 2.61
N LEU A 274 6.99 -16.40 1.73
CA LEU A 274 7.16 -17.01 0.40
C LEU A 274 7.53 -18.50 0.43
N VAL A 275 8.07 -19.00 1.55
CA VAL A 275 8.42 -20.42 1.70
C VAL A 275 7.26 -21.23 2.30
N ARG A 276 6.33 -20.56 3.00
CA ARG A 276 5.28 -21.21 3.79
C ARG A 276 3.94 -21.32 3.07
N HIS A 277 3.71 -20.48 2.06
CA HIS A 277 2.41 -20.30 1.41
C HIS A 277 2.48 -20.75 -0.05
N GLU A 278 1.44 -21.46 -0.51
CA GLU A 278 1.28 -21.80 -1.93
C GLU A 278 -0.22 -21.86 -2.27
N PRO A 279 -0.77 -20.92 -3.07
CA PRO A 279 -0.11 -19.76 -3.68
C PRO A 279 0.25 -18.64 -2.70
N ASP A 280 1.30 -17.89 -3.01
CA ASP A 280 1.80 -16.80 -2.16
C ASP A 280 1.42 -15.39 -2.66
N VAL A 281 1.89 -14.36 -1.94
CA VAL A 281 1.71 -12.95 -2.28
C VAL A 281 2.29 -12.56 -3.66
N VAL A 282 3.39 -13.21 -4.07
CA VAL A 282 4.01 -13.00 -5.39
C VAL A 282 3.14 -13.60 -6.48
N ASP A 283 2.52 -14.75 -6.26
CA ASP A 283 1.55 -15.35 -7.20
C ASP A 283 0.31 -14.47 -7.37
N ALA A 284 -0.22 -13.93 -6.27
CA ALA A 284 -1.31 -12.95 -6.32
C ALA A 284 -0.93 -11.70 -7.13
N GLY A 285 0.25 -11.13 -6.88
CA GLY A 285 0.74 -9.97 -7.62
C GLY A 285 0.97 -10.27 -9.11
N LYS A 286 1.54 -11.45 -9.44
CA LYS A 286 1.74 -11.90 -10.83
C LYS A 286 0.41 -12.00 -11.56
N LYS A 287 -0.63 -12.49 -10.89
CA LYS A 287 -1.97 -12.60 -11.46
C LYS A 287 -2.60 -11.24 -11.75
N LEU A 288 -2.53 -10.29 -10.81
CA LEU A 288 -3.01 -8.92 -11.03
C LEU A 288 -2.23 -8.22 -12.15
N ARG A 289 -0.91 -8.44 -12.23
CA ARG A 289 -0.09 -7.95 -13.34
C ARG A 289 -0.54 -8.54 -14.68
N GLY A 290 -0.89 -9.83 -14.70
CA GLY A 290 -1.50 -10.48 -15.86
C GLY A 290 -2.81 -9.82 -16.27
N TYR A 291 -3.69 -9.50 -15.32
CA TYR A 291 -4.92 -8.75 -15.60
C TYR A 291 -4.68 -7.36 -16.20
N ILE A 292 -3.66 -6.64 -15.75
CA ILE A 292 -3.26 -5.35 -16.36
C ILE A 292 -2.77 -5.58 -17.80
N ALA A 293 -1.91 -6.57 -18.02
CA ALA A 293 -1.38 -6.89 -19.35
C ALA A 293 -2.50 -7.27 -20.34
N ASP A 294 -3.50 -8.00 -19.86
CA ASP A 294 -4.68 -8.42 -20.61
C ASP A 294 -5.77 -7.32 -20.70
N ARG A 295 -5.52 -6.15 -20.11
CA ARG A 295 -6.44 -4.99 -20.07
C ARG A 295 -7.82 -5.35 -19.50
N LYS A 296 -7.85 -6.21 -18.49
CA LYS A 296 -9.06 -6.59 -17.77
C LYS A 296 -9.72 -5.37 -17.13
N LYS A 297 -11.05 -5.35 -17.18
CA LYS A 297 -11.83 -4.28 -16.53
C LYS A 297 -12.10 -4.64 -15.09
N TRP A 298 -12.48 -3.65 -14.27
CA TRP A 298 -12.76 -3.87 -12.85
C TRP A 298 -13.73 -5.03 -12.61
N ALA A 299 -14.76 -5.16 -13.47
CA ALA A 299 -15.71 -6.27 -13.40
C ALA A 299 -15.09 -7.67 -13.51
N ASP A 300 -13.96 -7.81 -14.22
CA ASP A 300 -13.22 -9.07 -14.35
C ASP A 300 -12.25 -9.30 -13.18
N VAL A 301 -11.75 -8.23 -12.57
CA VAL A 301 -10.74 -8.27 -11.51
C VAL A 301 -11.35 -8.38 -10.13
N LYS A 302 -12.46 -7.67 -9.91
CA LYS A 302 -13.19 -7.62 -8.64
C LYS A 302 -13.47 -9.01 -8.06
N PRO A 303 -13.99 -10.00 -8.81
CA PRO A 303 -14.27 -11.32 -8.24
C PRO A 303 -13.02 -12.01 -7.69
N TYR A 304 -11.87 -11.85 -8.33
CA TYR A 304 -10.62 -12.43 -7.83
C TYR A 304 -10.17 -11.76 -6.51
N LEU A 305 -10.21 -10.44 -6.45
CA LEU A 305 -9.86 -9.71 -5.22
C LEU A 305 -10.84 -10.04 -4.09
N GLU A 306 -12.14 -10.08 -4.38
CA GLU A 306 -13.20 -10.25 -3.40
C GLU A 306 -13.33 -11.69 -2.89
N ASP A 307 -13.30 -12.67 -3.79
CA ASP A 307 -13.59 -14.07 -3.47
C ASP A 307 -12.35 -14.90 -3.15
N CYS A 308 -11.16 -14.47 -3.60
CA CYS A 308 -9.91 -15.23 -3.47
C CYS A 308 -8.89 -14.53 -2.57
N LEU A 309 -8.49 -13.31 -2.93
CA LEU A 309 -7.35 -12.64 -2.31
C LEU A 309 -7.71 -12.03 -0.94
N PHE A 310 -8.82 -11.30 -0.88
CA PHE A 310 -9.38 -10.73 0.35
C PHE A 310 -10.60 -11.52 0.84
N ALA A 311 -10.62 -12.83 0.58
CA ALA A 311 -11.69 -13.70 1.03
C ALA A 311 -11.75 -13.73 2.56
N LEU A 312 -12.92 -13.43 3.14
CA LEU A 312 -13.11 -13.58 4.58
C LEU A 312 -13.35 -15.04 4.93
N ALA A 313 -12.95 -15.44 6.14
CA ALA A 313 -13.35 -16.69 6.74
C ALA A 313 -14.86 -16.67 7.05
N ASN A 314 -15.46 -17.85 7.27
CA ASN A 314 -16.88 -17.94 7.63
C ASN A 314 -17.16 -17.31 9.00
N GLU A 315 -16.18 -17.40 9.89
CA GLU A 315 -16.19 -16.75 11.20
C GLU A 315 -15.03 -15.77 11.22
N THR A 316 -15.35 -14.49 11.42
CA THR A 316 -14.38 -13.40 11.52
C THR A 316 -14.38 -12.83 12.93
N SER A 317 -13.23 -12.35 13.36
CA SER A 317 -13.08 -11.56 14.58
C SER A 317 -13.16 -10.07 14.24
N ALA A 318 -13.71 -9.29 15.17
CA ALA A 318 -13.62 -7.85 15.09
C ALA A 318 -12.17 -7.41 15.37
N ALA A 319 -11.75 -6.30 14.77
CA ALA A 319 -10.38 -5.84 14.81
C ALA A 319 -9.83 -5.66 16.24
N SER A 320 -8.60 -6.11 16.45
CA SER A 320 -7.81 -5.87 17.64
C SER A 320 -6.37 -5.54 17.23
N ALA A 321 -5.49 -5.29 18.19
CA ALA A 321 -4.06 -5.21 17.88
C ALA A 321 -3.47 -6.53 17.36
N GLY A 322 -4.17 -7.67 17.51
CA GLY A 322 -3.59 -9.00 17.36
C GLY A 322 -2.77 -9.37 18.59
N ASP A 323 -3.00 -10.54 19.16
CA ASP A 323 -2.43 -10.92 20.48
C ASP A 323 -0.90 -10.92 20.51
N LYS A 324 -0.25 -11.23 19.38
CA LYS A 324 1.21 -11.21 19.25
C LYS A 324 1.78 -9.78 19.31
N TYR A 325 1.00 -8.79 18.88
CA TYR A 325 1.44 -7.42 18.69
C TYR A 325 1.00 -6.47 19.79
N ARG A 326 0.35 -6.95 20.87
CA ARG A 326 0.14 -6.14 22.09
C ARG A 326 1.44 -5.92 22.87
#